data_AF-A0A970PHI6-F1
#
_entry.id   AF-A0A970PHI6-F1
#
_cell.length_a   1.000
_cell.length_b   1.000
_cell.length_c   1.000
_cell.angle_alpha   90.00
_cell.angle_beta   90.00
_cell.angle_gamma   90.00
#
_symmetry.space_group_name_H-M   'P 1'
#
loop_
_entity.id
_entity.type
_entity.pdbx_description
1 polymer ?
#
loop_
_entity_poly.entity_id
_entity_poly.type
_entity_poly.pdbx_seq_one_letter_code
_entity_poly.pdbx_strand_id
1 'polypeptide(L)'
;ADNSKLDKIDSLEVPYDISGASANIEEFLELQEWLDSGVYLVGTDTTAAVNITIEKLETKQLSIWPNDIEIKNKADTIQVAYITKGPINVNVLGPSSEIESVTRNTLKPQISLLGYSSGTYSFNIETDISDNISIYDTPMVRLSLLYTP
;
A
#
# COMPACT_ATOMS: atom_id res chain seq x y z
N ALA A 1 -47.73 -0.66 -21.40
CA ALA A 1 -46.58 -0.50 -20.49
C ALA A 1 -46.14 0.96 -20.55
N ASP A 2 -45.75 1.55 -19.43
CA ASP A 2 -45.25 2.92 -19.39
C ASP A 2 -43.78 2.91 -19.86
N ASN A 3 -43.56 3.17 -21.15
CA ASN A 3 -42.24 3.14 -21.80
C ASN A 3 -41.24 4.11 -21.15
N SER A 4 -41.74 5.14 -20.45
CA SER A 4 -40.92 6.18 -19.81
C SER A 4 -39.97 5.66 -18.73
N LYS A 5 -40.23 4.46 -18.19
CA LYS A 5 -39.34 3.77 -17.24
C LYS A 5 -38.22 3.01 -17.93
N LEU A 6 -38.49 2.40 -19.08
CA LEU A 6 -37.49 1.65 -19.85
C LEU A 6 -36.51 2.59 -20.54
N ASP A 7 -36.99 3.74 -21.04
CA ASP A 7 -36.19 4.75 -21.73
C ASP A 7 -35.14 5.43 -20.84
N LYS A 8 -35.11 5.12 -19.53
CA LYS A 8 -34.15 5.66 -18.55
C LYS A 8 -33.14 4.63 -18.04
N ILE A 9 -33.29 3.36 -18.40
CA ILE A 9 -32.43 2.27 -17.92
C ILE A 9 -31.33 2.02 -18.95
N ASP A 10 -30.25 2.79 -18.87
CA ASP A 10 -29.03 2.55 -19.65
C ASP A 10 -28.03 1.66 -18.90
N SER A 11 -28.10 1.66 -17.57
CA SER A 11 -27.26 0.86 -16.68
C SER A 11 -27.97 0.55 -15.36
N LEU A 12 -27.58 -0.55 -14.72
CA LEU A 12 -28.02 -0.92 -13.37
C LEU A 12 -26.87 -0.71 -12.39
N GLU A 13 -27.01 0.23 -11.46
CA GLU A 13 -26.02 0.48 -10.42
C GLU A 13 -26.35 -0.30 -9.15
N VAL A 14 -25.42 -1.14 -8.70
CA VAL A 14 -25.57 -2.00 -7.53
C VAL A 14 -24.49 -1.66 -6.49
N PRO A 15 -24.82 -0.91 -5.42
CA PRO A 15 -23.89 -0.74 -4.30
C PRO A 15 -23.70 -2.07 -3.55
N TYR A 16 -22.45 -2.41 -3.26
CA TYR A 16 -22.09 -3.60 -2.50
C TYR A 16 -21.20 -3.19 -1.32
N ASP A 17 -21.67 -3.44 -0.09
CA ASP A 17 -20.91 -3.12 1.12
C ASP A 17 -19.95 -4.27 1.47
N ILE A 18 -18.67 -3.94 1.59
CA ILE A 18 -17.61 -4.89 1.97
C ILE A 18 -17.11 -4.66 3.40
N SER A 19 -17.76 -3.76 4.15
CA SER A 19 -17.40 -3.44 5.52
C SER A 19 -17.47 -4.69 6.40
N GLY A 20 -16.37 -4.98 7.10
CA GLY A 20 -16.27 -6.15 7.98
C GLY A 20 -16.01 -7.48 7.26
N ALA A 21 -15.90 -7.49 5.94
CA ALA A 21 -15.47 -8.67 5.20
C ALA A 21 -14.06 -9.08 5.62
N SER A 22 -13.84 -10.38 5.82
CA SER A 22 -12.55 -10.96 6.25
C SER A 22 -12.07 -12.09 5.35
N ALA A 23 -12.85 -12.43 4.33
CA ALA A 23 -12.61 -13.44 3.32
C ALA A 23 -13.22 -13.00 1.99
N ASN A 24 -12.82 -13.65 0.90
CA ASN A 24 -13.38 -13.40 -0.43
C ASN A 24 -14.90 -13.58 -0.45
N ILE A 25 -15.54 -12.83 -1.34
CA ILE A 25 -16.99 -12.86 -1.55
C ILE A 25 -17.23 -13.35 -2.97
N GLU A 26 -17.99 -14.43 -3.10
CA GLU A 26 -18.40 -15.01 -4.37
C GLU A 26 -19.91 -15.25 -4.32
N GLU A 27 -20.67 -14.42 -5.02
CA GLU A 27 -22.13 -14.42 -4.95
C GLU A 27 -22.77 -14.17 -6.31
N PHE A 28 -24.05 -14.53 -6.44
CA PHE A 28 -24.87 -14.17 -7.58
C PHE A 28 -25.94 -13.17 -7.13
N LEU A 29 -26.00 -12.03 -7.81
CA LEU A 29 -27.04 -11.04 -7.61
C LEU A 29 -28.22 -11.34 -8.53
N GLU A 30 -29.43 -11.37 -7.96
CA GLU A 30 -30.67 -11.48 -8.73
C GLU A 30 -31.01 -10.11 -9.35
N LEU A 31 -30.81 -9.97 -10.66
CA LEU A 31 -30.97 -8.69 -11.36
C LEU A 31 -32.38 -8.11 -11.23
N GLN A 32 -33.39 -8.96 -11.10
CA GLN A 32 -34.78 -8.55 -10.95
C GLN A 32 -35.04 -7.75 -9.66
N GLU A 33 -34.26 -7.96 -8.60
CA GLU A 33 -34.39 -7.26 -7.32
C GLU A 33 -33.97 -5.79 -7.40
N TRP A 34 -33.16 -5.46 -8.39
CA TRP A 34 -32.60 -4.12 -8.62
C TRP A 34 -33.38 -3.30 -9.64
N LEU A 35 -34.38 -3.91 -10.30
CA LEU A 35 -35.23 -3.24 -11.27
C LEU A 35 -36.44 -2.58 -10.61
N ASP A 36 -36.83 -1.42 -11.16
CA ASP A 36 -38.04 -0.72 -10.74
C ASP A 36 -39.28 -1.60 -10.84
N SER A 37 -40.22 -1.40 -9.92
CA SER A 37 -41.51 -2.09 -9.95
C SER A 37 -42.21 -1.92 -11.31
N GLY A 38 -42.60 -3.04 -11.91
CA GLY A 38 -43.25 -3.11 -13.22
C GLY A 38 -42.27 -3.28 -14.39
N VAL A 39 -40.96 -3.33 -14.13
CA VAL A 39 -39.93 -3.70 -15.11
C VAL A 39 -39.53 -5.16 -14.88
N TYR A 40 -39.50 -5.95 -15.95
CA TYR A 40 -39.25 -7.38 -15.88
C TYR A 40 -38.16 -7.80 -16.87
N LEU A 41 -37.31 -8.74 -16.44
CA LEU A 41 -36.34 -9.39 -17.31
C LEU A 41 -37.05 -10.43 -18.17
N VAL A 42 -36.79 -10.36 -19.49
CA VAL A 42 -37.37 -11.30 -20.47
C VAL A 42 -36.30 -12.28 -21.02
N GLY A 43 -35.03 -12.03 -20.70
CA GLY A 43 -33.90 -12.90 -21.06
C GLY A 43 -33.72 -14.06 -20.09
N THR A 44 -32.85 -15.01 -20.47
CA THR A 44 -32.49 -16.17 -19.64
C THR A 44 -31.44 -15.86 -18.58
N ASP A 45 -30.64 -14.81 -18.79
CA ASP A 45 -29.61 -14.38 -17.86
C ASP A 45 -30.24 -13.43 -16.84
N THR A 46 -30.65 -13.98 -15.70
CA THR A 46 -31.33 -13.23 -14.63
C THR A 46 -30.42 -12.88 -13.47
N THR A 47 -29.16 -13.35 -13.49
CA THR A 47 -28.20 -13.14 -12.42
C THR A 47 -26.90 -12.53 -12.93
N ALA A 48 -26.21 -11.81 -12.04
CA ALA A 48 -24.85 -11.35 -12.26
C ALA A 48 -23.93 -11.93 -11.18
N ALA A 49 -22.77 -12.46 -11.60
CA ALA A 49 -21.76 -12.96 -10.67
C ALA A 49 -20.93 -11.79 -10.10
N VAL A 50 -20.79 -11.74 -8.79
CA VAL A 50 -19.94 -10.81 -8.06
C VAL A 50 -18.82 -11.60 -7.40
N ASN A 51 -17.57 -11.26 -7.76
CA ASN A 51 -16.38 -11.85 -7.19
C ASN A 51 -15.51 -10.72 -6.63
N ILE A 52 -15.38 -10.66 -5.31
CA ILE A 52 -14.58 -9.65 -4.61
C ILE A 52 -13.48 -10.37 -3.84
N THR A 53 -12.23 -10.06 -4.18
CA THR A 53 -11.07 -10.53 -3.43
C THR A 53 -10.82 -9.62 -2.25
N ILE A 54 -10.84 -10.18 -1.04
CA ILE A 54 -10.53 -9.44 0.18
C ILE A 54 -9.12 -9.82 0.60
N GLU A 55 -8.21 -8.86 0.46
CA GLU A 55 -6.82 -9.03 0.85
C GLU A 55 -6.56 -8.45 2.24
N LYS A 56 -5.85 -9.22 3.07
CA LYS A 56 -5.50 -8.79 4.41
C LYS A 56 -4.32 -7.84 4.36
N LEU A 57 -4.41 -6.76 5.14
CA LEU A 57 -3.23 -5.97 5.49
C LEU A 57 -2.49 -6.67 6.62
N GLU A 58 -1.19 -6.87 6.43
CA GLU A 58 -0.32 -7.51 7.40
C GLU A 58 0.84 -6.60 7.76
N THR A 59 1.41 -6.82 8.95
CA THR A 59 2.65 -6.16 9.37
C THR A 59 3.78 -7.18 9.40
N LYS A 60 4.89 -6.86 8.76
CA LYS A 60 6.09 -7.69 8.75
C LYS A 60 7.26 -6.93 9.35
N GLN A 61 7.86 -7.49 10.38
CA GLN A 61 9.08 -6.95 10.98
C GLN A 61 10.30 -7.44 10.20
N LEU A 62 11.16 -6.50 9.82
CA LEU A 62 12.44 -6.75 9.18
C LEU A 62 13.55 -6.16 10.03
N SER A 63 14.69 -6.85 10.06
CA SER A 63 15.90 -6.36 10.71
C SER A 63 16.92 -5.97 9.65
N ILE A 64 17.21 -4.68 9.55
CA ILE A 64 18.22 -4.13 8.63
C ILE A 64 19.42 -3.62 9.41
N TRP A 65 20.51 -3.35 8.71
CA TRP A 65 21.75 -2.82 9.26
C TRP A 65 22.09 -1.49 8.59
N PRO A 66 22.90 -0.64 9.24
CA PRO A 66 23.36 0.62 8.65
C PRO A 66 23.91 0.50 7.22
N ASN A 67 24.59 -0.61 6.89
CA ASN A 67 25.17 -0.83 5.58
C ASN A 67 24.15 -1.20 4.49
N ASP A 68 22.90 -1.50 4.85
CA ASP A 68 21.83 -1.73 3.88
C ASP A 68 21.19 -0.43 3.41
N ILE A 69 21.41 0.66 4.16
CA ILE A 69 20.77 1.94 3.93
C ILE A 69 21.56 2.71 2.87
N GLU A 70 20.88 2.99 1.76
CA GLU A 70 21.42 3.83 0.71
C GLU A 70 21.34 5.31 1.10
N ILE A 71 22.47 6.02 1.02
CA ILE A 71 22.49 7.46 1.20
C ILE A 71 22.29 8.15 -0.15
N LYS A 72 21.20 8.92 -0.28
CA LYS A 72 20.87 9.71 -1.47
C LYS A 72 21.21 11.18 -1.26
N ASN A 73 21.45 11.90 -2.35
CA ASN A 73 21.63 13.37 -2.37
C ASN A 73 22.73 13.90 -1.42
N LYS A 74 23.78 13.10 -1.19
CA LYS A 74 24.93 13.49 -0.39
C LYS A 74 25.87 14.36 -1.23
N ALA A 75 26.23 15.54 -0.71
CA ALA A 75 27.28 16.36 -1.31
C ALA A 75 28.65 15.64 -1.30
N ASP A 76 29.51 15.91 -2.28
CA ASP A 76 30.84 15.31 -2.36
C ASP A 76 31.74 15.73 -1.20
N THR A 77 31.55 16.95 -0.69
CA THR A 77 32.26 17.51 0.47
C THR A 77 31.76 16.98 1.81
N ILE A 78 30.88 15.97 1.83
CA ILE A 78 30.33 15.38 3.05
C ILE A 78 30.70 13.91 3.14
N GLN A 79 31.32 13.55 4.26
CA GLN A 79 31.48 12.18 4.71
C GLN A 79 30.39 11.82 5.72
N VAL A 80 29.83 10.61 5.61
CA VAL A 80 28.76 10.12 6.50
C VAL A 80 29.33 9.07 7.45
N ALA A 81 29.02 9.20 8.73
CA ALA A 81 29.30 8.20 9.74
C ALA A 81 28.02 7.81 10.50
N TYR A 82 27.68 6.53 10.49
CA TYR A 82 26.55 6.01 11.27
C TYR A 82 26.85 6.03 12.77
N ILE A 83 26.04 6.76 13.53
CA ILE A 83 26.06 6.72 15.01
C ILE A 83 25.20 5.54 15.48
N THR A 84 24.02 5.32 14.88
CA THR A 84 23.21 4.13 15.15
C THR A 84 24.01 2.87 14.86
N LYS A 85 24.03 1.94 15.83
CA LYS A 85 24.75 0.67 15.76
C LYS A 85 23.79 -0.50 15.87
N GLY A 86 24.20 -1.64 15.30
CA GLY A 86 23.44 -2.88 15.39
C GLY A 86 22.25 -2.92 14.43
N PRO A 87 21.39 -3.94 14.60
CA PRO A 87 20.18 -4.08 13.81
C PRO A 87 19.18 -2.97 14.11
N ILE A 88 18.53 -2.49 13.06
CA ILE A 88 17.41 -1.55 13.08
C ILE A 88 16.17 -2.35 12.68
N ASN A 89 15.19 -2.41 13.58
CA ASN A 89 13.93 -3.09 13.29
C ASN A 89 13.00 -2.12 12.57
N VAL A 90 12.48 -2.54 11.43
CA VAL A 90 11.54 -1.80 10.59
C VAL A 90 10.29 -2.66 10.46
N ASN A 91 9.15 -2.13 10.85
CA ASN A 91 7.87 -2.76 10.55
C ASN A 91 7.33 -2.17 9.25
N VAL A 92 7.04 -3.03 8.28
CA VAL A 92 6.32 -2.64 7.06
C VAL A 92 4.87 -3.11 7.13
N LEU A 93 3.97 -2.35 6.54
CA LEU A 93 2.54 -2.63 6.42
C LEU A 93 2.16 -2.63 4.94
N GLY A 94 1.40 -3.64 4.51
CA GLY A 94 0.89 -3.73 3.16
C GLY A 94 0.01 -4.97 2.96
N PRO A 95 -0.51 -5.19 1.75
CA PRO A 95 -1.28 -6.38 1.41
C PRO A 95 -0.45 -7.66 1.56
N SER A 96 -1.08 -8.74 2.02
CA SER A 96 -0.41 -10.02 2.30
C SER A 96 0.40 -10.56 1.11
N SER A 97 -0.12 -10.47 -0.11
CA SER A 97 0.55 -10.98 -1.31
C SER A 97 1.82 -10.20 -1.65
N GLU A 98 1.87 -8.91 -1.33
CA GLU A 98 3.05 -8.08 -1.56
C GLU A 98 4.06 -8.22 -0.41
N ILE A 99 3.57 -8.22 0.84
CA ILE A 99 4.43 -8.21 2.03
C ILE A 99 5.27 -9.49 2.17
N GLU A 100 4.77 -10.61 1.65
CA GLU A 100 5.49 -11.89 1.61
C GLU A 100 6.83 -11.76 0.90
N SER A 101 6.88 -11.02 -0.21
CA SER A 101 8.08 -10.78 -1.02
C SER A 101 9.07 -9.78 -0.40
N VAL A 102 8.66 -9.06 0.63
CA VAL A 102 9.50 -8.05 1.28
C VAL A 102 10.55 -8.73 2.15
N THR A 103 11.80 -8.43 1.84
CA THR A 103 12.98 -8.93 2.53
C THR A 103 13.90 -7.76 2.82
N ARG A 104 14.94 -7.98 3.64
CA ARG A 104 16.01 -7.01 3.85
C ARG A 104 16.60 -6.46 2.55
N ASN A 105 16.75 -7.31 1.52
CA ASN A 105 17.35 -6.92 0.25
C ASN A 105 16.38 -6.17 -0.66
N THR A 106 15.09 -6.52 -0.62
CA THR A 106 14.07 -5.88 -1.46
C THR A 106 13.51 -4.60 -0.85
N LEU A 107 13.64 -4.40 0.46
CA LEU A 107 13.21 -3.19 1.15
C LEU A 107 13.90 -1.93 0.63
N LYS A 108 15.15 -2.02 0.14
CA LYS A 108 15.92 -0.87 -0.38
C LYS A 108 15.81 0.38 0.52
N PRO A 109 16.17 0.29 1.80
CA PRO A 109 16.03 1.41 2.73
C PRO A 109 16.95 2.56 2.30
N GLN A 110 16.46 3.79 2.39
CA GLN A 110 17.20 4.97 1.95
C GLN A 110 17.03 6.16 2.89
N ILE A 111 18.03 7.05 2.88
CA ILE A 111 18.02 8.34 3.57
C ILE A 111 18.50 9.41 2.58
N SER A 112 17.70 10.45 2.38
CA SER A 112 18.09 11.63 1.60
C SER A 112 18.79 12.67 2.47
N LEU A 113 19.96 13.14 2.04
CA LEU A 113 20.71 14.22 2.69
C LEU A 113 20.56 15.57 1.98
N LEU A 114 19.54 15.70 1.12
CA LEU A 114 19.29 16.94 0.40
C LEU A 114 19.07 18.11 1.39
N GLY A 115 19.90 19.15 1.28
CA GLY A 115 19.81 20.33 2.14
C GLY A 115 20.50 20.21 3.50
N TYR A 116 21.16 19.09 3.80
CA TYR A 116 21.90 18.91 5.05
C TYR A 116 23.38 19.27 4.91
N SER A 117 23.91 19.99 5.89
CA SER A 117 25.33 20.32 6.03
C SER A 117 26.01 19.43 7.09
N SER A 118 27.28 19.72 7.40
CA SER A 118 27.95 19.05 8.52
C SER A 118 27.18 19.23 9.83
N GLY A 119 27.06 18.17 10.62
CA GLY A 119 26.27 18.14 11.85
C GLY A 119 25.86 16.72 12.24
N THR A 120 25.09 16.59 13.32
CA THR A 120 24.51 15.31 13.73
C THR A 120 22.99 15.38 13.63
N TYR A 121 22.40 14.40 12.96
CA TYR A 121 20.97 14.39 12.64
C TYR A 121 20.37 13.00 12.86
N SER A 122 19.06 12.97 13.09
CA SER A 122 18.25 11.75 13.09
C SER A 122 17.34 11.79 11.88
N PHE A 123 17.37 10.72 11.08
CA PHE A 123 16.59 10.59 9.86
C PHE A 123 15.61 9.44 10.00
N ASN A 124 14.41 9.61 9.43
CA ASN A 124 13.54 8.48 9.15
C ASN A 124 14.11 7.67 7.99
N ILE A 125 13.85 6.38 7.99
CA ILE A 125 14.12 5.52 6.84
C ILE A 125 12.97 5.65 5.86
N GLU A 126 13.31 5.80 4.58
CA GLU A 126 12.39 5.74 3.46
C GLU A 126 12.62 4.43 2.67
N THR A 127 11.66 4.01 1.86
CA THR A 127 11.75 2.83 0.99
C THR A 127 11.06 3.11 -0.34
N ASP A 128 11.54 2.49 -1.41
CA ASP A 128 10.99 2.55 -2.77
C ASP A 128 10.76 1.13 -3.30
N ILE A 129 9.92 0.38 -2.57
CA ILE A 129 9.62 -1.03 -2.89
C ILE A 129 8.32 -1.18 -3.69
N SER A 130 7.22 -0.57 -3.24
CA SER A 130 5.93 -0.47 -3.95
C SER A 130 5.07 0.62 -3.32
N ASP A 131 4.07 1.13 -4.07
CA ASP A 131 3.12 2.14 -3.58
C ASP A 131 2.18 1.60 -2.49
N ASN A 132 2.02 0.28 -2.40
CA ASN A 132 1.12 -0.39 -1.46
C ASN A 132 1.81 -0.83 -0.16
N ILE A 133 3.14 -0.66 -0.06
CA ILE A 133 3.92 -0.98 1.13
C ILE A 133 4.41 0.32 1.79
N SER A 134 4.17 0.44 3.08
CA SER A 134 4.60 1.58 3.89
C SER A 134 5.38 1.14 5.12
N ILE A 135 6.28 1.99 5.62
CA ILE A 135 6.94 1.78 6.92
C ILE A 135 5.97 2.24 8.01
N TYR A 136 5.60 1.32 8.90
CA TYR A 136 4.59 1.54 9.94
C TYR A 136 5.14 2.26 11.18
N ASP A 137 6.36 1.95 11.63
CA ASP A 137 6.90 2.40 12.91
C ASP A 137 8.06 3.42 12.82
N THR A 138 8.33 3.96 11.62
CA THR A 138 9.32 5.02 11.31
C THR A 138 10.54 5.04 12.24
N PRO A 139 11.39 4.00 12.21
CA PRO A 139 12.60 3.97 13.03
C PRO A 139 13.57 5.07 12.61
N MET A 140 14.19 5.72 13.61
CA MET A 140 15.15 6.80 13.37
C MET A 140 16.59 6.28 13.33
N VAL A 141 17.34 6.73 12.33
CA VAL A 141 18.77 6.46 12.15
C VAL A 141 19.57 7.73 12.37
N ARG A 142 20.53 7.66 13.27
CA ARG A 142 21.37 8.80 13.65
C ARG A 142 22.67 8.79 12.88
N LEU A 143 22.97 9.89 12.19
CA LEU A 143 24.15 10.09 11.36
C LEU A 143 24.97 11.28 11.85
N SER A 144 26.29 11.18 11.75
CA SER A 144 27.21 12.30 11.81
C SER A 144 27.68 12.63 10.39
N LEU A 145 27.48 13.87 9.97
CA LEU A 145 27.88 14.42 8.68
C LEU A 145 29.12 15.29 8.91
N LEU A 146 30.24 14.93 8.30
CA LEU A 146 31.52 15.58 8.47
C LEU A 146 31.91 16.28 7.16
N TYR A 147 32.30 17.55 7.24
CA TYR A 147 32.82 18.26 6.10
C TYR A 147 34.21 17.76 5.74
N THR A 148 34.41 17.42 4.48
CA THR A 148 35.71 17.06 3.89
C THR A 148 36.02 18.07 2.77
N PRO A 149 37.08 18.87 2.93
CA PRO A 149 37.48 19.90 1.94
C PRO A 149 37.96 19.31 0.62
#